data_AF-A0A926FXP4-F1
#
_entry.id   AF-A0A926FXP4-F1
#
_cell.length_a   1.000
_cell.length_b   1.000
_cell.length_c   1.000
_cell.angle_alpha   90.00
_cell.angle_beta   90.00
_cell.angle_gamma   90.00
#
_symmetry.space_group_name_H-M   'P 1'
#
loop_
_entity.id
_entity.type
_entity.pdbx_description
1 polymer ?
#
loop_
_entity_poly.entity_id
_entity_poly.type
_entity_poly.pdbx_seq_one_letter_code
_entity_poly.pdbx_strand_id
1 'polypeptide(L)'
;MKDWERAFHERFEISISPRHPLTTKILDAHATIEGELDAFAQAALPRADRLRGMGFVQKASLFAASLVLVDAIVDPLVKALSRVNELRNSVAHNAPEHEIEQKLSVFMSGLPPSAEASRDFDSSVAFLLGTIVVAANEHLRRSA
;
A
#
# COMPACT_ATOMS: atom_id res chain seq x y z
N MET A 1 -38.04 1.42 -19.89
CA MET A 1 -36.62 1.54 -19.52
C MET A 1 -35.83 0.75 -20.54
N LYS A 2 -34.90 1.37 -21.25
CA LYS A 2 -34.10 0.68 -22.28
C LYS A 2 -33.06 -0.21 -21.58
N ASP A 3 -32.71 -1.36 -22.15
CA ASP A 3 -31.82 -2.34 -21.49
C ASP A 3 -30.45 -1.76 -21.11
N TRP A 4 -29.96 -0.75 -21.84
CA TRP A 4 -28.72 -0.04 -21.52
C TRP A 4 -28.83 0.88 -20.30
N GLU A 5 -30.00 1.46 -20.03
CA GLU A 5 -30.24 2.29 -18.85
C GLU A 5 -30.23 1.42 -17.58
N ARG A 6 -30.83 0.23 -17.66
CA ARG A 6 -30.79 -0.75 -16.57
C ARG A 6 -29.37 -1.23 -16.28
N ALA A 7 -28.61 -1.60 -17.31
CA ALA A 7 -27.22 -2.03 -17.15
C ALA A 7 -26.30 -0.92 -16.62
N PHE A 8 -26.56 0.34 -17.01
CA PHE A 8 -25.85 1.50 -16.46
C PHE A 8 -26.21 1.71 -14.98
N HIS A 9 -27.51 1.72 -14.65
CA HIS A 9 -27.97 1.88 -13.28
C HIS A 9 -27.50 0.76 -12.36
N GLU A 10 -27.53 -0.50 -12.78
CA GLU A 10 -27.01 -1.64 -12.00
C GLU A 10 -25.50 -1.48 -11.73
N ARG A 11 -24.71 -1.13 -12.75
CA ARG A 11 -23.26 -0.88 -12.57
C ARG A 11 -22.99 0.33 -11.69
N PHE A 12 -23.80 1.38 -11.80
CA PHE A 12 -23.66 2.58 -10.99
C PHE A 12 -24.09 2.33 -9.54
N GLU A 13 -25.22 1.69 -9.28
CA GLU A 13 -25.71 1.30 -7.95
C GLU A 13 -24.75 0.36 -7.22
N ILE A 14 -24.09 -0.56 -7.92
CA ILE A 14 -22.98 -1.36 -7.38
C ILE A 14 -21.80 -0.44 -6.97
N SER A 15 -21.53 0.62 -7.73
CA SER A 15 -20.45 1.58 -7.46
C SER A 15 -20.74 2.56 -6.31
N ILE A 16 -22.02 2.86 -6.00
CA ILE A 16 -22.44 3.77 -4.90
C ILE A 16 -22.92 3.02 -3.66
N SER A 17 -23.03 1.69 -3.71
CA SER A 17 -23.29 0.89 -2.51
C SER A 17 -22.21 1.17 -1.47
N PRO A 18 -22.57 1.32 -0.18
CA PRO A 18 -21.60 1.56 0.88
C PRO A 18 -20.52 0.48 0.79
N ARG A 19 -19.27 0.91 0.53
CA ARG A 19 -18.16 -0.04 0.48
C ARG A 19 -18.07 -0.71 1.84
N HIS A 20 -17.87 -2.03 1.82
CA HIS A 20 -17.66 -2.79 3.05
C HIS A 20 -16.54 -2.12 3.88
N PRO A 21 -16.66 -1.98 5.22
CA PRO A 21 -15.68 -1.24 6.02
C PRO A 21 -14.22 -1.67 5.78
N LEU A 22 -13.99 -2.97 5.54
CA LEU A 22 -12.67 -3.49 5.20
C LEU A 22 -12.13 -2.95 3.87
N THR A 23 -12.99 -2.83 2.86
CA THR A 23 -12.66 -2.28 1.54
C THR A 23 -12.18 -0.83 1.66
N THR A 24 -12.89 -0.02 2.44
CA THR A 24 -12.49 1.37 2.72
C THR A 24 -11.15 1.42 3.45
N LYS A 25 -10.98 0.61 4.50
CA LYS A 25 -9.70 0.52 5.23
C LYS A 25 -8.52 0.17 4.33
N ILE A 26 -8.66 -0.80 3.43
CA ILE A 26 -7.60 -1.20 2.50
C ILE A 26 -7.20 -0.04 1.58
N LEU A 27 -8.17 0.70 1.08
CA LEU A 27 -7.93 1.85 0.20
C LEU A 27 -7.25 3.01 0.93
N ASP A 28 -7.73 3.33 2.13
CA ASP A 28 -7.15 4.40 2.96
C ASP A 28 -5.71 4.05 3.37
N ALA A 29 -5.46 2.79 3.75
CA ALA A 29 -4.13 2.31 4.07
C ALA A 29 -3.19 2.38 2.85
N HIS A 30 -3.64 1.96 1.67
CA HIS A 30 -2.87 2.04 0.44
C HIS A 30 -2.51 3.49 0.09
N ALA A 31 -3.49 4.40 0.11
CA ALA A 31 -3.28 5.81 -0.17
C ALA A 31 -2.31 6.46 0.83
N THR A 32 -2.42 6.12 2.11
CA THR A 32 -1.53 6.63 3.17
C THR A 32 -0.10 6.15 2.96
N ILE A 33 0.09 4.85 2.72
CA ILE A 33 1.42 4.28 2.42
C ILE A 33 2.01 4.90 1.16
N GLU A 34 1.19 5.10 0.12
CA GLU A 34 1.65 5.75 -1.11
C GLU A 34 2.13 7.19 -0.87
N GLY A 35 1.40 7.96 -0.04
CA GLY A 35 1.80 9.30 0.36
C GLY A 35 3.14 9.33 1.11
N GLU A 36 3.36 8.38 2.02
CA GLU A 36 4.65 8.27 2.73
C GLU A 36 5.80 7.85 1.81
N LEU A 37 5.55 6.99 0.83
CA LEU A 37 6.56 6.65 -0.19
C LEU A 37 6.89 7.88 -1.07
N ASP A 38 5.91 8.73 -1.37
CA ASP A 38 6.14 10.00 -2.08
C ASP A 38 6.97 10.97 -1.23
N ALA A 39 6.65 11.12 0.06
CA ALA A 39 7.43 11.93 0.99
C ALA A 39 8.86 11.41 1.14
N PHE A 40 9.04 10.09 1.21
CA PHE A 40 10.35 9.46 1.20
C PHE A 40 11.13 9.81 -0.07
N ALA A 41 10.52 9.67 -1.25
CA ALA A 41 11.19 9.98 -2.52
C ALA A 41 11.64 11.44 -2.58
N GLN A 42 10.83 12.37 -2.03
CA GLN A 42 11.18 13.79 -1.89
C GLN A 42 12.39 14.03 -0.97
N ALA A 43 12.48 13.27 0.12
CA ALA A 43 13.61 13.37 1.05
C ALA A 43 14.89 12.73 0.51
N ALA A 44 14.77 11.59 -0.17
CA ALA A 44 15.91 10.77 -0.58
C ALA A 44 16.57 11.24 -1.89
N LEU A 45 15.86 12.00 -2.72
CA LEU A 45 16.33 12.36 -4.06
C LEU A 45 16.48 13.88 -4.26
N PRO A 46 17.60 14.35 -4.82
CA PRO A 46 17.85 15.79 -4.99
C PRO A 46 16.94 16.47 -6.03
N ARG A 47 16.21 15.70 -6.83
CA ARG A 47 15.35 16.15 -7.94
C ARG A 47 14.05 15.34 -7.99
N ALA A 48 13.46 15.02 -6.85
CA ALA A 48 12.28 14.16 -6.76
C ALA A 48 11.08 14.68 -7.59
N ASP A 49 10.97 16.01 -7.77
CA ASP A 49 9.98 16.68 -8.62
C ASP A 49 10.02 16.24 -10.09
N ARG A 50 11.15 15.68 -10.54
CA ARG A 50 11.33 15.16 -11.90
C ARG A 50 10.76 13.76 -12.08
N LEU A 51 10.45 13.05 -11.01
CA LEU A 51 9.81 11.74 -11.08
C LEU A 51 8.32 11.93 -11.35
N ARG A 52 7.91 11.67 -12.60
CA ARG A 52 6.51 11.75 -13.03
C ARG A 52 5.99 10.36 -13.36
N GLY A 53 4.77 10.08 -12.92
CA GLY A 53 4.06 8.86 -13.30
C GLY A 53 4.61 7.58 -12.66
N MET A 54 5.37 7.68 -11.58
CA MET A 54 5.71 6.48 -10.81
C MET A 54 4.46 5.96 -10.11
N GLY A 55 4.11 4.71 -10.39
CA GLY A 55 3.10 3.96 -9.65
C GLY A 55 3.67 3.36 -8.37
N PHE A 56 2.77 2.89 -7.51
CA PHE A 56 3.08 2.35 -6.18
C PHE A 56 4.27 1.38 -6.14
N VAL A 57 4.32 0.39 -7.04
CA VAL A 57 5.40 -0.62 -7.05
C VAL A 57 6.76 0.01 -7.32
N GLN A 58 6.83 0.98 -8.24
CA GLN A 58 8.08 1.68 -8.56
C GLN A 58 8.54 2.52 -7.37
N LYS A 59 7.60 3.16 -6.65
CA LYS A 59 7.90 3.89 -5.41
C LYS A 59 8.44 2.96 -4.32
N ALA A 60 7.83 1.79 -4.15
CA ALA A 60 8.31 0.77 -3.20
C ALA A 60 9.71 0.24 -3.58
N SER A 61 10.00 0.03 -4.87
CA SER A 61 11.33 -0.35 -5.33
C SER A 61 12.37 0.74 -5.10
N LEU A 62 12.02 2.01 -5.36
CA LEU A 62 12.89 3.16 -5.06
C LEU A 62 13.22 3.21 -3.56
N PHE A 63 12.19 3.08 -2.72
CA PHE A 63 12.35 3.05 -1.27
C PHE A 63 13.34 1.96 -0.85
N ALA A 64 13.12 0.72 -1.27
CA ALA A 64 13.97 -0.42 -0.95
C ALA A 64 15.41 -0.25 -1.42
N ALA A 65 15.62 0.22 -2.66
CA ALA A 65 16.94 0.49 -3.22
C ALA A 65 17.71 1.60 -2.47
N SER A 66 16.99 2.42 -1.69
CA SER A 66 17.54 3.54 -0.94
C SER A 66 17.79 3.20 0.54
N LEU A 67 17.44 1.99 0.99
CA LEU A 67 17.67 1.56 2.36
C LEU A 67 19.10 1.01 2.52
N VAL A 68 19.80 1.47 3.55
CA VAL A 68 21.09 0.91 3.98
C VAL A 68 20.81 -0.17 5.03
N LEU A 69 20.08 -1.22 4.63
CA LEU A 69 19.74 -2.38 5.45
C LEU A 69 20.14 -3.66 4.70
N VAL A 70 20.26 -4.77 5.42
CA VAL A 70 20.54 -6.08 4.79
C VAL A 70 19.31 -6.62 4.06
N ASP A 71 19.52 -7.36 2.97
CA ASP A 71 18.47 -7.92 2.12
C ASP A 71 17.42 -8.71 2.91
N ALA A 72 17.85 -9.43 3.95
CA ALA A 72 16.97 -10.19 4.85
C ALA A 72 15.89 -9.33 5.55
N ILE A 73 16.05 -8.01 5.61
CA ILE A 73 15.08 -7.05 6.15
C ILE A 73 14.34 -6.33 5.03
N VAL A 74 15.04 -5.98 3.95
CA VAL A 74 14.48 -5.21 2.82
C VAL A 74 13.49 -6.06 2.01
N ASP A 75 13.82 -7.31 1.73
CA ASP A 75 12.97 -8.19 0.90
C ASP A 75 11.58 -8.44 1.50
N PRO A 76 11.45 -8.79 2.80
CA PRO A 76 10.14 -8.90 3.45
C PRO A 76 9.32 -7.60 3.38
N LEU A 77 9.98 -6.44 3.50
CA LEU A 77 9.32 -5.13 3.46
C LEU A 77 8.77 -4.82 2.07
N VAL A 78 9.55 -5.05 1.02
CA VAL A 78 9.10 -4.91 -0.39
C VAL A 78 7.95 -5.85 -0.68
N LYS A 79 8.05 -7.09 -0.20
CA LYS A 79 6.99 -8.09 -0.35
C LYS A 79 5.71 -7.66 0.35
N ALA A 80 5.80 -7.10 1.56
CA ALA A 80 4.65 -6.57 2.28
C ALA A 80 3.99 -5.39 1.53
N LEU A 81 4.79 -4.44 1.04
CA LEU A 81 4.29 -3.32 0.21
C LEU A 81 3.58 -3.83 -1.06
N SER A 82 4.16 -4.81 -1.74
CA SER A 82 3.57 -5.41 -2.93
C SER A 82 2.20 -6.03 -2.63
N ARG A 83 2.05 -6.71 -1.49
CA ARG A 83 0.78 -7.30 -1.05
C ARG A 83 -0.28 -6.25 -0.68
N VAL A 84 0.11 -5.11 -0.12
CA VAL A 84 -0.82 -3.97 0.06
C VAL A 84 -1.37 -3.50 -1.29
N ASN A 85 -0.50 -3.40 -2.30
CA ASN A 85 -0.93 -3.03 -3.66
C ASN A 85 -1.83 -4.10 -4.31
N GLU A 86 -1.56 -5.39 -4.08
CA GLU A 86 -2.43 -6.48 -4.54
C GLU A 86 -3.81 -6.43 -3.86
N LEU A 87 -3.87 -6.17 -2.55
CA LEU A 87 -5.11 -5.97 -1.81
C LEU A 87 -5.93 -4.82 -2.38
N ARG A 88 -5.28 -3.66 -2.62
CA ARG A 88 -5.90 -2.51 -3.25
C ARG A 88 -6.43 -2.86 -4.64
N ASN A 89 -5.66 -3.59 -5.45
CA ASN A 89 -6.08 -3.98 -6.80
C ASN A 89 -7.30 -4.91 -6.77
N SER A 90 -7.33 -5.90 -5.88
CA SER A 90 -8.51 -6.76 -5.70
C SER A 90 -9.75 -5.96 -5.32
N VAL A 91 -9.61 -5.00 -4.39
CA VAL A 91 -10.69 -4.06 -4.06
C VAL A 91 -11.11 -3.24 -5.27
N ALA A 92 -10.17 -2.64 -6.00
CA ALA A 92 -10.45 -1.77 -7.15
C ALA A 92 -11.13 -2.51 -8.31
N HIS A 93 -10.89 -3.81 -8.44
CA HIS A 93 -11.50 -4.68 -9.43
C HIS A 93 -12.77 -5.40 -8.94
N ASN A 94 -13.31 -5.03 -7.78
CA ASN A 94 -14.49 -5.64 -7.17
C ASN A 94 -14.36 -7.17 -7.03
N ALA A 95 -13.18 -7.63 -6.61
CA ALA A 95 -12.94 -9.04 -6.33
C ALA A 95 -13.93 -9.56 -5.26
N PRO A 96 -14.29 -10.85 -5.31
CA PRO A 96 -15.11 -11.46 -4.27
C PRO A 96 -14.51 -11.30 -2.87
N GLU A 97 -15.35 -11.16 -1.85
CA GLU A 97 -14.92 -10.93 -0.46
C GLU A 97 -13.93 -12.00 0.04
N HIS A 98 -14.20 -13.28 -0.23
CA HIS A 98 -13.31 -14.37 0.16
C HIS A 98 -11.90 -14.27 -0.48
N GLU A 99 -11.77 -13.68 -1.67
CA GLU A 99 -10.47 -13.45 -2.32
C GLU A 99 -9.72 -12.31 -1.61
N ILE A 100 -10.44 -11.25 -1.23
CA ILE A 100 -9.89 -10.13 -0.46
C ILE A 100 -9.40 -10.63 0.91
N GLU A 101 -10.19 -11.45 1.60
CA GLU A 101 -9.82 -12.07 2.87
C GLU A 101 -8.60 -12.98 2.75
N GLN A 102 -8.52 -13.79 1.69
CA GLN A 102 -7.35 -14.64 1.44
C GLN A 102 -6.09 -13.81 1.25
N LYS A 103 -6.15 -12.75 0.43
CA LYS A 103 -5.03 -11.82 0.22
C LYS A 103 -4.67 -11.08 1.49
N LEU A 104 -5.64 -10.74 2.33
CA LEU A 104 -5.41 -10.10 3.61
C LEU A 104 -4.67 -11.04 4.55
N SER A 105 -5.08 -12.31 4.62
CA SER A 105 -4.37 -13.32 5.39
C SER A 105 -2.92 -13.48 4.94
N VAL A 106 -2.65 -13.48 3.63
CA VAL A 106 -1.29 -13.58 3.07
C VAL A 106 -0.45 -12.34 3.37
N PHE A 107 -1.05 -11.16 3.36
CA PHE A 107 -0.42 -9.91 3.80
C PHE A 107 0.00 -10.00 5.27
N MET A 108 -0.94 -10.34 6.14
CA MET A 108 -0.73 -10.45 7.58
C MET A 108 0.34 -11.50 7.95
N SER A 109 0.37 -12.63 7.23
CA SER A 109 1.27 -13.76 7.55
C SER A 109 2.71 -13.59 7.04
N GLY A 110 3.02 -12.51 6.34
CA GLY A 110 4.34 -12.38 5.72
C GLY A 110 4.99 -11.02 5.92
N LEU A 111 4.64 -10.36 7.03
CA LEU A 111 5.41 -9.27 7.60
C LEU A 111 6.71 -9.83 8.21
N PRO A 112 7.77 -9.00 8.34
CA PRO A 112 9.02 -9.44 8.94
C PRO A 112 8.82 -9.91 10.41
N PRO A 113 9.70 -10.76 10.95
CA PRO A 113 9.54 -11.36 12.29
C PRO A 113 9.37 -10.34 13.43
N SER A 114 9.98 -9.16 13.32
CA SER A 114 9.81 -8.07 14.29
C SER A 114 8.42 -7.44 14.28
N ALA A 115 7.65 -7.67 13.22
CA ALA A 115 6.27 -7.24 13.04
C ALA A 115 5.24 -8.34 13.38
N GLU A 116 5.67 -9.56 13.77
CA GLU A 116 4.78 -10.65 14.21
C GLU A 116 3.96 -10.30 15.49
N ALA A 117 4.29 -9.19 16.15
CA ALA A 117 3.47 -8.62 17.21
C ALA A 117 2.15 -7.99 16.68
N SER A 118 2.07 -7.71 15.38
CA SER A 118 0.89 -7.15 14.73
C SER A 118 -0.18 -8.22 14.50
N ARG A 119 -1.23 -8.20 15.33
CA ARG A 119 -2.33 -9.18 15.24
C ARG A 119 -3.48 -8.75 14.33
N ASP A 120 -3.45 -7.52 13.82
CA ASP A 120 -4.51 -6.94 13.00
C ASP A 120 -3.97 -6.08 11.86
N PHE A 121 -4.85 -5.80 10.90
CA PHE A 121 -4.51 -5.03 9.70
C PHE A 121 -3.95 -3.64 10.03
N ASP A 122 -4.57 -2.94 10.98
CA ASP A 122 -4.23 -1.56 11.31
C ASP A 122 -2.80 -1.48 11.89
N SER A 123 -2.44 -2.41 12.77
CA SER A 123 -1.10 -2.55 13.34
C SER A 123 -0.04 -2.88 12.28
N SER A 124 -0.41 -3.68 11.28
CA SER A 124 0.49 -4.09 10.19
C SER A 124 0.79 -2.91 9.26
N VAL A 125 -0.24 -2.12 8.95
CA VAL A 125 -0.11 -0.88 8.20
C VAL A 125 0.72 0.13 8.99
N ALA A 126 0.47 0.29 10.29
CA ALA A 126 1.23 1.20 11.15
C ALA A 126 2.72 0.85 11.21
N PHE A 127 3.07 -0.44 11.24
CA PHE A 127 4.45 -0.89 11.16
C PHE A 127 5.13 -0.48 9.84
N LEU A 128 4.45 -0.67 8.70
CA LEU A 128 4.98 -0.26 7.41
C LEU A 128 5.19 1.25 7.34
N LEU A 129 4.19 2.03 7.76
CA LEU A 129 4.27 3.48 7.81
C LEU A 129 5.43 3.96 8.70
N GLY A 130 5.53 3.41 9.92
CA GLY A 130 6.62 3.74 10.84
C GLY A 130 8.00 3.46 10.23
N THR A 131 8.14 2.35 9.51
CA THR A 131 9.40 2.00 8.83
C THR A 131 9.76 3.01 7.74
N ILE A 132 8.78 3.42 6.91
CA ILE A 132 8.98 4.41 5.84
C ILE A 132 9.36 5.78 6.44
N VAL A 133 8.63 6.23 7.46
CA VAL A 133 8.85 7.52 8.13
C VAL A 133 10.21 7.58 8.81
N VAL A 134 10.63 6.51 9.50
CA VAL A 134 11.96 6.44 10.13
C VAL A 134 13.06 6.53 9.07
N ALA A 135 12.92 5.80 7.97
CA ALA A 135 13.88 5.84 6.88
C ALA A 135 13.96 7.22 6.21
N ALA A 136 12.83 7.89 5.97
CA ALA A 136 12.79 9.24 5.43
C ALA A 136 13.52 10.24 6.35
N ASN A 137 13.26 10.18 7.65
CA ASN A 137 13.91 11.04 8.64
C ASN A 137 15.43 10.82 8.72
N GLU A 138 15.87 9.57 8.58
CA GLU A 138 17.31 9.26 8.57
C GLU A 138 18.00 9.83 7.32
N HIS A 139 17.37 9.78 6.14
CA HIS A 139 17.88 10.44 4.94
C HIS A 139 18.00 11.96 5.09
N LEU A 140 16.99 12.60 5.69
CA LEU A 140 17.02 14.03 5.96
C LEU A 140 18.17 14.40 6.90
N ARG A 141 18.41 13.62 7.96
CA ARG A 141 19.52 13.88 8.90
C ARG A 141 20.90 13.75 8.27
N ARG A 142 21.09 12.84 7.32
CA ARG A 142 22.37 12.66 6.62
C ARG A 142 22.66 13.74 5.58
N SER A 143 21.61 14.45 5.15
CA SER A 143 21.69 15.46 4.10
C SER A 143 21.76 16.90 4.64
N ALA A 144 21.66 17.09 5.95
CA ALA A 144 21.74 18.37 6.67
C ALA A 144 23.16 18.61 7.21
#